data_AF-A0A8J5NP04-F1
#
_entry.id   AF-A0A8J5NP04-F1
#
_cell.length_a   1.000
_cell.length_b   1.000
_cell.length_c   1.000
_cell.angle_alpha   90.00
_cell.angle_beta   90.00
_cell.angle_gamma   90.00
#
_symmetry.space_group_name_H-M   'P 1'
#
loop_
_entity.id
_entity.type
_entity.pdbx_description
1 polymer ?
#
loop_
_entity_poly.entity_id
_entity_poly.type
_entity_poly.pdbx_seq_one_letter_code
_entity_poly.pdbx_strand_id
1 'polypeptide(L)'
;MRWHDGRFARHPTFRFVAFNTLMRSQARSRSRFFVKQHDGRQQPLTREQLIQALEHSEDPEAQALINSIARHAVSIRGTRPFWNKKRQDLEAYAYNLGCPGAFITFSPADLHWRSLYQHMPQYDDWLAATEPERMALSRRLLRQNPHIAAFHFYRRYTLFRDIVLSKKFSITDYWDRYEWQGRGSPHNHGLYWMDNCPGADMEDEAARDVFARTWGFHVTAINPEPNDIPAALTNRQPLPAPQVQYHVLLAREEENR
;
A
#
# COMPACT_ATOMS: atom_id res chain seq x y z
N MET A 1 14.42 19.49 15.31
CA MET A 1 15.16 18.72 16.32
C MET A 1 16.04 17.71 15.61
N ARG A 2 17.35 17.97 15.51
CA ARG A 2 18.34 17.00 15.00
C ARG A 2 19.28 16.69 16.16
N TRP A 3 18.96 15.65 16.91
CA TRP A 3 19.78 15.20 18.05
C TRP A 3 20.62 14.00 17.59
N HIS A 4 21.93 14.07 17.81
CA HIS A 4 22.89 13.08 17.29
C HIS A 4 22.82 11.72 17.99
N ASP A 5 22.26 11.66 19.20
CA ASP A 5 22.23 10.44 20.03
C ASP A 5 21.05 9.50 19.76
N GLY A 6 20.11 9.90 18.88
CA GLY A 6 18.95 9.09 18.53
C GLY A 6 17.99 8.81 19.69
N ARG A 7 18.06 9.55 20.81
CA ARG A 7 17.26 9.30 22.03
C ARG A 7 15.76 9.17 21.75
N PHE A 8 15.27 10.00 20.83
CA PHE A 8 13.87 10.03 20.42
C PHE A 8 13.47 8.84 19.54
N ALA A 9 14.36 8.39 18.64
CA ALA A 9 14.11 7.21 17.81
C ALA A 9 14.07 5.92 18.64
N ARG A 10 14.87 5.87 19.70
CA ARG A 10 14.95 4.72 20.63
C ARG A 10 13.79 4.68 21.63
N HIS A 11 13.14 5.81 21.90
CA HIS A 11 12.05 5.86 22.86
C HIS A 11 10.81 5.10 22.32
N PRO A 12 10.29 4.09 23.03
CA PRO A 12 9.28 3.18 22.50
C PRO A 12 7.99 3.89 22.09
N THR A 13 7.59 4.93 22.83
CA THR A 13 6.35 5.66 22.57
C THR A 13 6.51 6.92 21.73
N PHE A 14 7.73 7.41 21.53
CA PHE A 14 7.92 8.73 20.90
C PHE A 14 7.42 8.76 19.47
N ARG A 15 7.55 7.65 18.72
CA ARG A 15 6.98 7.51 17.37
C ARG A 15 5.48 7.79 17.32
N PHE A 16 4.73 7.34 18.34
CA PHE A 16 3.28 7.54 18.43
C PHE A 16 2.95 8.97 18.83
N VAL A 17 3.72 9.54 19.77
CA VAL A 17 3.61 10.96 20.13
C VAL A 17 3.86 11.85 18.91
N ALA A 18 4.96 11.63 18.20
CA ALA A 18 5.32 12.37 16.99
C ALA A 18 4.25 12.23 15.90
N PHE A 19 3.74 11.02 15.67
CA PHE A 19 2.65 10.78 14.73
C PHE A 19 1.37 11.52 15.12
N ASN A 20 0.93 11.42 16.38
CA ASN A 20 -0.25 12.12 16.89
C ASN A 20 -0.08 13.65 16.81
N THR A 21 1.09 14.17 17.17
CA THR A 21 1.40 15.60 17.02
C THR A 21 1.33 16.05 15.57
N LEU A 22 1.88 15.27 14.64
CA LEU A 22 1.81 15.55 13.21
C LEU A 22 0.36 15.55 12.72
N MET A 23 -0.44 14.56 13.11
CA MET A 23 -1.86 14.46 12.73
C MET A 23 -2.68 15.63 13.26
N ARG A 24 -2.48 16.01 14.53
CA ARG A 24 -3.14 17.19 15.12
C ARG A 24 -2.72 18.48 14.44
N SER A 25 -1.45 18.61 14.08
CA SER A 25 -0.94 19.78 13.36
C SER A 25 -1.58 19.89 11.96
N GLN A 26 -1.65 18.79 11.21
CA GLN A 26 -2.31 18.75 9.91
C GLN A 26 -3.80 19.07 10.02
N ALA A 27 -4.51 18.43 10.95
CA ALA A 27 -5.92 18.70 11.19
C ALA A 27 -6.15 20.19 11.51
N ARG A 28 -5.39 20.76 12.45
CA ARG A 28 -5.49 22.17 12.83
C ARG A 28 -5.22 23.11 11.66
N SER A 29 -4.23 22.81 10.83
CA SER A 29 -3.91 23.61 9.64
C SER A 29 -5.09 23.62 8.66
N ARG A 30 -5.68 22.44 8.37
CA ARG A 30 -6.83 22.31 7.47
C ARG A 30 -8.09 22.96 8.03
N SER A 31 -8.39 22.78 9.31
CA SER A 31 -9.52 23.44 9.98
C SER A 31 -9.37 24.96 9.96
N ARG A 32 -8.17 25.50 10.26
CA ARG A 32 -7.91 26.95 10.20
C ARG A 32 -8.13 27.52 8.79
N PHE A 33 -7.69 26.78 7.77
CA PHE A 33 -7.89 27.20 6.39
C PHE A 33 -9.38 27.22 6.03
N PHE A 34 -10.12 26.17 6.39
CA PHE A 34 -11.56 26.08 6.17
C PHE A 34 -12.31 27.25 6.83
N VAL A 35 -12.07 27.50 8.13
CA VAL A 35 -12.73 28.60 8.86
C VAL A 35 -12.45 29.95 8.20
N LYS A 36 -11.17 30.25 7.88
CA LYS A 36 -10.82 31.50 7.18
C LYS A 36 -11.53 31.66 5.83
N GLN A 37 -11.67 30.58 5.08
CA GLN A 37 -12.36 30.62 3.78
C GLN A 37 -13.87 30.85 3.95
N HIS A 38 -14.46 30.33 5.03
CA HIS A 38 -15.87 30.50 5.34
C HIS A 38 -16.17 31.91 5.86
N ASP A 39 -15.37 32.42 6.79
CA ASP A 39 -15.50 33.77 7.36
C ASP A 39 -15.39 34.89 6.30
N GLY A 40 -14.63 34.65 5.22
CA GLY A 40 -14.47 35.60 4.12
C GLY A 40 -15.57 35.54 3.05
N ARG A 41 -16.44 34.52 3.07
CA ARG A 41 -17.50 34.30 2.05
C ARG A 41 -18.91 34.31 2.63
N GLN A 42 -19.06 34.04 3.92
CA GLN A 42 -20.33 33.93 4.64
C GLN A 42 -20.17 34.48 6.07
N GLN A 43 -21.22 34.37 6.88
CA GLN A 43 -21.12 34.68 8.31
C GLN A 43 -20.14 33.72 9.03
N PRO A 44 -19.49 34.17 10.11
CA PRO A 44 -18.60 33.34 10.90
C PRO A 44 -19.31 32.09 11.40
N LEU A 45 -18.71 30.93 11.16
CA LEU A 45 -19.29 29.65 11.57
C LEU A 45 -19.14 29.46 13.09
N THR A 46 -20.25 29.29 13.81
CA THR A 46 -20.22 29.11 15.27
C THR A 46 -20.04 27.65 15.67
N ARG A 47 -19.62 27.44 16.92
CA ARG A 47 -19.53 26.08 17.50
C ARG A 47 -20.90 25.42 17.55
N GLU A 48 -21.93 26.17 17.87
CA GLU A 48 -23.31 25.71 18.00
C GLU A 48 -23.86 25.23 16.65
N GLN A 49 -23.59 25.98 15.57
CA GLN A 49 -23.95 25.57 14.21
C GLN A 49 -23.27 24.27 13.80
N LEU A 50 -22.00 24.09 14.14
CA LEU A 50 -21.27 22.84 13.88
C LEU A 50 -21.86 21.65 14.65
N ILE A 51 -22.22 21.85 15.91
CA ILE A 51 -22.84 20.81 16.73
C ILE A 51 -24.21 20.45 16.16
N GLN A 52 -25.04 21.46 15.86
CA GLN A 52 -26.37 21.25 15.28
C GLN A 52 -26.28 20.48 13.96
N ALA A 53 -25.33 20.83 13.09
CA ALA A 53 -25.12 20.12 11.83
C ALA A 53 -24.69 18.66 12.01
N LEU A 54 -23.94 18.35 13.08
CA LEU A 54 -23.57 16.96 13.40
C LEU A 54 -24.74 16.17 13.98
N GLU A 55 -25.58 16.80 14.80
CA GLU A 55 -26.77 16.20 15.40
C GLU A 55 -27.87 15.94 14.37
N HIS A 56 -28.02 16.83 13.39
CA HIS A 56 -29.04 16.77 12.34
C HIS A 56 -28.44 16.47 10.98
N SER A 57 -27.56 15.46 10.91
CA SER A 57 -26.79 15.16 9.69
C SER A 57 -27.63 14.76 8.47
N GLU A 58 -28.92 14.49 8.66
CA GLU A 58 -29.89 14.19 7.60
C GLU A 58 -30.37 15.46 6.87
N ASP A 59 -30.26 16.64 7.50
CA ASP A 59 -30.67 17.90 6.91
C ASP A 59 -29.78 18.24 5.71
N PRO A 60 -30.34 18.62 4.54
CA PRO A 60 -29.54 18.95 3.35
C PRO A 60 -28.48 20.03 3.59
N GLU A 61 -28.80 21.04 4.39
CA GLU A 61 -27.87 22.12 4.75
C GLU A 61 -26.74 21.65 5.66
N ALA A 62 -27.08 20.84 6.69
CA ALA A 62 -26.11 20.22 7.57
C ALA A 62 -25.17 19.29 6.79
N GLN A 63 -25.72 18.48 5.90
CA GLN A 63 -24.95 17.59 5.03
C GLN A 63 -24.05 18.36 4.07
N ALA A 64 -24.50 19.49 3.51
CA ALA A 64 -23.68 20.37 2.68
C ALA A 64 -22.49 20.94 3.46
N LEU A 65 -22.72 21.40 4.70
CA LEU A 65 -21.66 21.88 5.59
C LEU A 65 -20.67 20.76 5.93
N ILE A 66 -21.14 19.59 6.37
CA ILE A 66 -20.31 18.42 6.67
C ILE A 66 -19.47 18.01 5.45
N ASN A 67 -20.08 17.97 4.26
CA ASN A 67 -19.39 17.64 3.02
C ASN A 67 -18.30 18.67 2.69
N SER A 68 -18.57 19.96 2.92
CA SER A 68 -17.57 21.01 2.72
C SER A 68 -16.35 20.81 3.63
N ILE A 69 -16.57 20.49 4.92
CA ILE A 69 -15.50 20.20 5.88
C ILE A 69 -14.73 18.94 5.47
N ALA A 70 -15.44 17.87 5.10
CA ALA A 70 -14.86 16.59 4.72
C ALA A 70 -13.90 16.74 3.53
N ARG A 71 -14.21 17.61 2.56
CA ARG A 71 -13.32 17.92 1.41
C ARG A 71 -11.95 18.44 1.84
N HIS A 72 -11.86 19.22 2.92
CA HIS A 72 -10.57 19.70 3.44
C HIS A 72 -9.79 18.61 4.17
N ALA A 73 -10.49 17.61 4.75
CA ALA A 73 -9.89 16.48 5.44
C ALA A 73 -9.31 15.41 4.49
N VAL A 74 -9.64 15.44 3.20
CA VAL A 74 -9.13 14.51 2.16
C VAL A 74 -7.61 14.43 2.12
N SER A 75 -6.90 15.51 2.47
CA SER A 75 -5.44 15.54 2.48
C SER A 75 -4.80 14.87 3.72
N ILE A 76 -5.59 14.54 4.74
CA ILE A 76 -5.12 13.93 5.99
C ILE A 76 -5.13 12.41 5.82
N ARG A 77 -3.96 11.82 5.62
CA ARG A 77 -3.78 10.38 5.39
C ARG A 77 -4.40 9.56 6.52
N GLY A 78 -5.06 8.45 6.15
CA GLY A 78 -5.68 7.53 7.10
C GLY A 78 -7.10 7.90 7.54
N THR A 79 -7.59 9.10 7.20
CA THR A 79 -8.98 9.49 7.49
C THR A 79 -9.97 8.87 6.49
N ARG A 80 -11.26 8.79 6.85
CA ARG A 80 -12.32 8.32 5.95
C ARG A 80 -12.39 9.14 4.65
N PRO A 81 -12.32 10.49 4.65
CA PRO A 81 -12.29 11.28 3.42
C PRO A 81 -11.07 10.97 2.53
N PHE A 82 -9.89 10.73 3.11
CA PHE A 82 -8.72 10.31 2.35
C PHE A 82 -8.94 8.97 1.64
N TRP A 83 -9.48 7.98 2.34
CA TRP A 83 -9.75 6.66 1.76
C TRP A 83 -10.88 6.69 0.72
N ASN A 84 -11.91 7.49 0.96
CA ASN A 84 -12.97 7.73 -0.04
C ASN A 84 -12.38 8.32 -1.33
N LYS A 85 -11.48 9.31 -1.22
CA LYS A 85 -10.77 9.83 -2.40
C LYS A 85 -9.95 8.73 -3.08
N LYS A 86 -9.22 7.91 -2.33
CA LYS A 86 -8.44 6.81 -2.93
C LYS A 86 -9.30 5.78 -3.66
N ARG A 87 -10.50 5.50 -3.15
CA ARG A 87 -11.49 4.68 -3.85
C ARG A 87 -11.98 5.34 -5.13
N GLN A 88 -12.35 6.63 -5.07
CA GLN A 88 -12.77 7.41 -6.24
C GLN A 88 -11.68 7.49 -7.31
N ASP A 89 -10.42 7.68 -6.90
CA ASP A 89 -9.27 7.62 -7.81
C ASP A 89 -9.26 6.25 -8.53
N LEU A 90 -9.39 5.14 -7.80
CA LEU A 90 -9.42 3.80 -8.40
C LEU A 90 -10.63 3.55 -9.32
N GLU A 91 -11.82 4.00 -8.92
CA GLU A 91 -13.04 3.95 -9.75
C GLU A 91 -12.82 4.70 -11.07
N ALA A 92 -12.16 5.86 -11.03
CA ALA A 92 -11.83 6.62 -12.22
C ALA A 92 -10.82 5.90 -13.13
N TYR A 93 -9.80 5.24 -12.57
CA TYR A 93 -8.88 4.40 -13.37
C TYR A 93 -9.65 3.27 -14.05
N ALA A 94 -10.48 2.52 -13.31
CA ALA A 94 -11.26 1.42 -13.89
C ALA A 94 -12.24 1.90 -14.98
N TYR A 95 -12.88 3.05 -14.79
CA TYR A 95 -13.81 3.61 -15.77
C TYR A 95 -13.09 4.06 -17.06
N ASN A 96 -11.94 4.73 -16.96
CA ASN A 96 -11.26 5.32 -18.11
C ASN A 96 -10.28 4.37 -18.82
N LEU A 97 -9.67 3.44 -18.08
CA LEU A 97 -8.61 2.54 -18.57
C LEU A 97 -9.08 1.08 -18.69
N GLY A 98 -10.29 0.76 -18.22
CA GLY A 98 -10.82 -0.60 -18.22
C GLY A 98 -10.14 -1.52 -17.20
N CYS A 99 -10.16 -2.82 -17.49
CA CYS A 99 -9.61 -3.85 -16.61
C CYS A 99 -8.05 -3.76 -16.57
N PRO A 100 -7.43 -3.70 -15.39
CA PRO A 100 -5.98 -3.74 -15.28
C PRO A 100 -5.45 -5.12 -15.71
N GLY A 101 -4.26 -5.13 -16.33
CA GLY A 101 -3.62 -6.35 -16.79
C GLY A 101 -3.08 -7.23 -15.66
N ALA A 102 -2.72 -6.63 -14.52
CA ALA A 102 -2.28 -7.38 -13.35
C ALA A 102 -2.67 -6.71 -12.02
N PHE A 103 -3.04 -7.54 -11.05
CA PHE A 103 -3.00 -7.20 -9.63
C PHE A 103 -1.79 -7.87 -9.00
N ILE A 104 -0.87 -7.08 -8.45
CA ILE A 104 0.37 -7.59 -7.86
C ILE A 104 0.51 -7.10 -6.43
N THR A 105 0.75 -8.04 -5.52
CA THR A 105 1.10 -7.74 -4.12
C THR A 105 2.59 -7.94 -3.90
N PHE A 106 3.26 -6.88 -3.45
CA PHE A 106 4.67 -6.93 -3.05
C PHE A 106 4.75 -7.05 -1.53
N SER A 107 5.42 -8.10 -1.07
CA SER A 107 5.75 -8.35 0.33
C SER A 107 7.26 -8.34 0.54
N PRO A 108 7.75 -7.84 1.68
CA PRO A 108 9.18 -7.84 1.97
C PRO A 108 9.63 -9.18 2.53
N ALA A 109 10.82 -9.63 2.12
CA ALA A 109 11.59 -10.63 2.87
C ALA A 109 12.49 -9.91 3.89
N ASP A 110 11.88 -9.11 4.74
CA ASP A 110 12.54 -8.17 5.65
C ASP A 110 13.49 -8.85 6.66
N LEU A 111 13.28 -10.13 6.97
CA LEU A 111 14.19 -10.92 7.81
C LEU A 111 15.49 -11.34 7.13
N HIS A 112 15.53 -11.34 5.79
CA HIS A 112 16.58 -12.00 5.00
C HIS A 112 17.36 -11.05 4.09
N TRP A 113 16.78 -9.91 3.70
CA TRP A 113 17.41 -9.03 2.71
C TRP A 113 18.71 -8.41 3.19
N ARG A 114 19.85 -8.91 2.71
CA ARG A 114 21.16 -8.29 2.91
C ARG A 114 21.18 -6.80 2.51
N SER A 115 20.51 -6.46 1.40
CA SER A 115 20.32 -5.08 0.92
C SER A 115 19.57 -4.16 1.91
N LEU A 116 18.77 -4.73 2.81
CA LEU A 116 18.18 -4.00 3.93
C LEU A 116 19.19 -3.86 5.07
N TYR A 117 19.82 -4.97 5.48
CA TYR A 117 20.69 -5.00 6.66
C TYR A 117 21.98 -4.20 6.51
N GLN A 118 22.49 -3.97 5.31
CA GLN A 118 23.61 -3.04 5.07
C GLN A 118 23.32 -1.60 5.52
N HIS A 119 22.04 -1.24 5.72
CA HIS A 119 21.62 0.06 6.23
C HIS A 119 21.27 0.03 7.72
N MET A 120 21.31 -1.13 8.36
CA MET A 120 21.01 -1.30 9.78
C MET A 120 22.29 -1.13 10.63
N PRO A 121 22.17 -0.73 11.90
CA PRO A 121 23.28 -0.88 12.83
C PRO A 121 23.64 -2.36 13.00
N GLN A 122 24.89 -2.65 13.32
CA GLN A 122 25.40 -4.03 13.52
C GLN A 122 25.34 -4.89 12.24
N TYR A 123 25.56 -4.30 11.07
CA TYR A 123 25.60 -5.05 9.81
C TYR A 123 26.73 -6.08 9.78
N ASP A 124 27.92 -5.74 10.28
CA ASP A 124 29.06 -6.67 10.30
C ASP A 124 28.78 -7.88 11.20
N ASP A 125 28.19 -7.66 12.39
CA ASP A 125 27.72 -8.73 13.27
C ASP A 125 26.67 -9.60 12.57
N TRP A 126 25.73 -8.98 11.82
CA TRP A 126 24.69 -9.68 11.07
C TRP A 126 25.26 -10.55 9.94
N LEU A 127 26.31 -10.07 9.28
CA LEU A 127 26.99 -10.78 8.21
C LEU A 127 27.77 -12.00 8.74
N ALA A 128 28.43 -11.84 9.90
CA ALA A 128 29.20 -12.91 10.56
C ALA A 128 28.33 -13.97 11.27
N ALA A 129 27.10 -13.62 11.64
CA ALA A 129 26.21 -14.50 12.39
C ALA A 129 25.77 -15.75 11.60
N THR A 130 25.56 -16.85 12.32
CA THR A 130 24.89 -18.05 11.80
C THR A 130 23.42 -17.76 11.46
N GLU A 131 22.75 -18.61 10.68
CA GLU A 131 21.37 -18.35 10.27
C GLU A 131 20.38 -18.15 11.45
N PRO A 132 20.38 -18.98 12.51
CA PRO A 132 19.49 -18.78 13.65
C PRO A 132 19.75 -17.45 14.39
N GLU A 133 21.03 -17.12 14.59
CA GLU A 133 21.47 -15.88 15.25
C GLU A 133 21.10 -14.66 14.40
N ARG A 134 21.32 -14.74 13.09
CA ARG A 134 20.97 -13.71 12.12
C ARG A 134 19.46 -13.46 12.14
N MET A 135 18.64 -14.50 12.19
CA MET A 135 17.18 -14.37 12.29
C MET A 135 16.74 -13.67 13.59
N ALA A 136 17.38 -13.98 14.72
CA ALA A 136 17.11 -13.31 16.00
C ALA A 136 17.53 -11.84 15.97
N LEU A 137 18.71 -11.56 15.40
CA LEU A 137 19.23 -10.22 15.19
C LEU A 137 18.32 -9.39 14.27
N SER A 138 17.90 -9.99 13.15
CA SER A 138 16.96 -9.43 12.18
C SER A 138 15.69 -8.91 12.85
N ARG A 139 15.04 -9.74 13.68
CA ARG A 139 13.82 -9.35 14.42
C ARG A 139 14.07 -8.18 15.38
N ARG A 140 15.22 -8.18 16.07
CA ARG A 140 15.59 -7.08 16.98
C ARG A 140 15.81 -5.77 16.22
N LEU A 141 16.58 -5.82 15.14
CA LEU A 141 16.92 -4.65 14.33
C LEU A 141 15.68 -4.04 13.65
N LEU A 142 14.76 -4.85 13.14
CA LEU A 142 13.50 -4.39 12.54
C LEU A 142 12.62 -3.62 13.56
N ARG A 143 12.50 -4.13 14.79
CA ARG A 143 11.71 -3.46 15.85
C ARG A 143 12.33 -2.13 16.29
N GLN A 144 13.66 -2.07 16.33
CA GLN A 144 14.42 -0.88 16.74
C GLN A 144 14.48 0.17 15.63
N ASN A 145 14.50 -0.26 14.36
CA ASN A 145 14.70 0.61 13.20
C ASN A 145 13.61 0.43 12.11
N PRO A 146 12.31 0.51 12.45
CA PRO A 146 11.23 0.24 11.49
C PRO A 146 11.19 1.26 10.34
N HIS A 147 11.72 2.46 10.56
CA HIS A 147 11.81 3.51 9.54
C HIS A 147 12.78 3.14 8.40
N ILE A 148 13.89 2.46 8.73
CA ILE A 148 14.85 1.97 7.72
C ILE A 148 14.19 0.88 6.88
N ALA A 149 13.50 -0.07 7.52
CA ALA A 149 12.76 -1.13 6.83
C ALA A 149 11.66 -0.58 5.91
N ALA A 150 10.85 0.36 6.42
CA ALA A 150 9.78 0.99 5.64
C ALA A 150 10.34 1.77 4.43
N PHE A 151 11.41 2.56 4.63
CA PHE A 151 12.01 3.33 3.55
C PHE A 151 12.71 2.46 2.52
N HIS A 152 13.43 1.42 2.96
CA HIS A 152 14.05 0.44 2.06
C HIS A 152 13.00 -0.26 1.20
N PHE A 153 11.89 -0.73 1.79
CA PHE A 153 10.81 -1.34 1.03
C PHE A 153 10.20 -0.35 0.01
N TYR A 154 9.89 0.89 0.44
CA TYR A 154 9.39 1.94 -0.45
C TYR A 154 10.33 2.17 -1.65
N ARG A 155 11.63 2.34 -1.39
CA ARG A 155 12.64 2.57 -2.43
C ARG A 155 12.79 1.37 -3.35
N ARG A 156 12.91 0.16 -2.79
CA ARG A 156 13.06 -1.09 -3.55
C ARG A 156 11.85 -1.32 -4.46
N TYR A 157 10.63 -1.16 -3.95
CA TYR A 157 9.41 -1.25 -4.75
C TYR A 157 9.38 -0.19 -5.86
N THR A 158 9.61 1.08 -5.52
CA THR A 158 9.55 2.18 -6.51
C THR A 158 10.53 1.93 -7.65
N LEU A 159 11.78 1.57 -7.32
CA LEU A 159 12.80 1.26 -8.33
C LEU A 159 12.44 0.01 -9.14
N PHE A 160 11.94 -1.04 -8.49
CA PHE A 160 11.52 -2.26 -9.18
C PHE A 160 10.37 -1.99 -10.15
N ARG A 161 9.38 -1.20 -9.74
CA ARG A 161 8.29 -0.78 -10.63
C ARG A 161 8.84 -0.01 -11.83
N ASP A 162 9.58 1.07 -11.58
CA ASP A 162 9.97 2.02 -12.62
C ASP A 162 11.01 1.44 -13.59
N ILE A 163 11.92 0.58 -13.10
CA ILE A 163 13.03 0.05 -13.89
C ILE A 163 12.70 -1.32 -14.49
N VAL A 164 11.99 -2.18 -13.74
CA VAL A 164 11.72 -3.56 -14.16
C VAL A 164 10.31 -3.70 -14.69
N LEU A 165 9.28 -3.46 -13.88
CA LEU A 165 7.90 -3.74 -14.28
C LEU A 165 7.46 -2.88 -15.46
N SER A 166 7.71 -1.56 -15.39
CA SER A 166 7.31 -0.63 -16.44
C SER A 166 7.94 -0.96 -17.78
N LYS A 167 9.20 -1.39 -17.79
CA LYS A 167 9.91 -1.76 -19.02
C LYS A 167 9.54 -3.14 -19.52
N LYS A 168 9.38 -4.11 -18.62
CA LYS A 168 9.12 -5.51 -18.99
C LYS A 168 7.72 -5.72 -19.53
N PHE A 169 6.74 -5.04 -18.95
CA PHE A 169 5.32 -5.24 -19.23
C PHE A 169 4.65 -4.03 -19.89
N SER A 170 5.42 -3.03 -20.35
CA SER A 170 4.90 -1.82 -20.98
C SER A 170 3.74 -1.20 -20.19
N ILE A 171 3.97 -0.98 -18.90
CA ILE A 171 2.96 -0.42 -18.00
C ILE A 171 2.68 1.02 -18.43
N THR A 172 1.42 1.30 -18.78
CA THR A 172 0.94 2.63 -19.18
C THR A 172 0.51 3.43 -17.96
N ASP A 173 -0.18 2.80 -17.02
CA ASP A 173 -0.71 3.41 -15.82
C ASP A 173 -0.73 2.43 -14.65
N TYR A 174 -0.75 2.94 -13.43
CA TYR A 174 -0.87 2.11 -12.23
C TYR A 174 -1.58 2.83 -11.09
N TRP A 175 -2.24 2.06 -10.23
CA TRP A 175 -2.78 2.52 -8.95
C TRP A 175 -2.25 1.59 -7.86
N ASP A 176 -1.68 2.16 -6.80
CA ASP A 176 -1.15 1.38 -5.68
C ASP A 176 -1.52 1.94 -4.32
N ARG A 177 -1.47 1.06 -3.32
CA ARG A 177 -1.60 1.44 -1.91
C ARG A 177 -0.63 0.65 -1.05
N TYR A 178 -0.16 1.29 0.01
CA TYR A 178 0.57 0.62 1.07
C TYR A 178 -0.36 0.18 2.18
N GLU A 179 -0.15 -1.05 2.66
CA GLU A 179 -0.85 -1.66 3.78
C GLU A 179 0.17 -2.17 4.79
N TRP A 180 -0.02 -1.87 6.08
CA TRP A 180 0.83 -2.40 7.14
C TRP A 180 0.10 -3.54 7.82
N GLN A 181 0.65 -4.75 7.73
CA GLN A 181 0.11 -5.89 8.47
C GLN A 181 0.29 -5.69 9.97
N GLY A 182 -0.47 -6.42 10.79
CA GLY A 182 -0.43 -6.30 12.26
C GLY A 182 0.97 -6.51 12.89
N ARG A 183 1.92 -7.12 12.16
CA ARG A 183 3.32 -7.30 12.58
C ARG A 183 4.24 -6.11 12.23
N GLY A 184 3.71 -5.09 11.55
CA GLY A 184 4.44 -3.87 11.19
C GLY A 184 5.20 -3.92 9.86
N SER A 185 5.15 -5.03 9.12
CA SER A 185 5.77 -5.16 7.80
C SER A 185 4.87 -4.54 6.71
N PRO A 186 5.41 -3.67 5.84
CA PRO A 186 4.64 -3.05 4.78
C PRO A 186 4.34 -4.05 3.65
N HIS A 187 3.20 -3.90 3.01
CA HIS A 187 2.84 -4.50 1.74
C HIS A 187 2.49 -3.38 0.77
N ASN A 188 2.70 -3.62 -0.52
CA ASN A 188 2.17 -2.77 -1.58
C ASN A 188 1.22 -3.61 -2.42
N HIS A 189 -0.02 -3.15 -2.56
CA HIS A 189 -1.01 -3.74 -3.45
C HIS A 189 -1.18 -2.80 -4.62
N GLY A 190 -0.85 -3.27 -5.83
CA GLY A 190 -0.88 -2.48 -7.05
C GLY A 190 -1.74 -3.12 -8.13
N LEU A 191 -2.45 -2.28 -8.85
CA LEU A 191 -3.12 -2.58 -10.12
C LEU A 191 -2.32 -1.88 -11.23
N TYR A 192 -2.02 -2.63 -12.29
CA TYR A 192 -1.16 -2.19 -13.39
C TYR A 192 -1.88 -2.35 -14.72
N TRP A 193 -2.02 -1.25 -15.45
CA TRP A 193 -2.51 -1.22 -16.82
C TRP A 193 -1.32 -1.34 -17.77
N MET A 194 -1.47 -2.17 -18.79
CA MET A 194 -0.41 -2.60 -19.68
C MET A 194 -0.95 -2.61 -21.10
N ASP A 195 -0.15 -2.16 -22.06
CA ASP A 195 -0.50 -2.32 -23.47
C ASP A 195 -0.52 -3.80 -23.85
N ASN A 196 -1.51 -4.21 -24.66
CA ASN A 196 -1.64 -5.56 -25.22
C ASN A 196 -1.75 -6.69 -24.17
N CYS A 197 -2.18 -6.40 -22.94
CA CYS A 197 -2.46 -7.46 -21.97
C CYS A 197 -3.72 -8.24 -22.38
N PRO A 198 -3.73 -9.59 -22.30
CA PRO A 198 -4.95 -10.36 -22.48
C PRO A 198 -6.01 -9.90 -21.49
N GLY A 199 -7.27 -9.91 -21.94
CA GLY A 199 -8.40 -9.69 -21.05
C GLY A 199 -8.39 -10.71 -19.91
N ALA A 200 -8.85 -10.29 -18.73
CA ALA A 200 -9.04 -11.19 -17.59
C ALA A 200 -10.19 -12.19 -17.83
N ASP A 201 -11.05 -11.89 -18.81
CA ASP A 201 -12.13 -12.77 -19.22
C ASP A 201 -11.60 -13.89 -20.12
N MET A 202 -11.79 -15.12 -19.65
CA MET A 202 -11.27 -16.37 -20.24
C MET A 202 -12.43 -17.32 -20.55
N GLU A 203 -13.55 -16.77 -21.03
CA GLU A 203 -14.77 -17.50 -21.30
C GLU A 203 -14.60 -18.63 -22.35
N ASP A 204 -13.83 -18.40 -23.39
CA ASP A 204 -13.56 -19.38 -24.45
C ASP A 204 -12.11 -19.92 -24.44
N GLU A 205 -11.90 -21.00 -25.20
CA GLU A 205 -10.61 -21.68 -25.30
C GLU A 205 -9.52 -20.81 -25.93
N ALA A 206 -9.86 -19.99 -26.93
CA ALA A 206 -8.90 -19.11 -27.60
C ALA A 206 -8.39 -18.01 -26.65
N ALA A 207 -9.27 -17.43 -25.83
CA ALA A 207 -8.92 -16.45 -24.81
C ALA A 207 -8.00 -17.05 -23.74
N ARG A 208 -8.30 -18.28 -23.27
CA ARG A 208 -7.43 -19.02 -22.33
C ARG A 208 -6.06 -19.28 -22.91
N ASP A 209 -6.01 -19.67 -24.18
CA ASP A 209 -4.79 -19.92 -24.92
C ASP A 209 -3.90 -18.68 -25.02
N VAL A 210 -4.50 -17.52 -25.35
CA VAL A 210 -3.79 -16.24 -25.39
C VAL A 210 -3.31 -15.85 -24.00
N PHE A 211 -4.14 -16.01 -22.97
CA PHE A 211 -3.76 -15.75 -21.58
C PHE A 211 -2.58 -16.62 -21.15
N ALA A 212 -2.65 -17.93 -21.37
CA ALA A 212 -1.62 -18.90 -21.02
C ALA A 212 -0.31 -18.65 -21.79
N ARG A 213 -0.38 -18.33 -23.09
CA ARG A 213 0.82 -17.96 -23.86
C ARG A 213 1.44 -16.66 -23.38
N THR A 214 0.64 -15.68 -22.99
CA THR A 214 1.16 -14.39 -22.53
C THR A 214 1.82 -14.53 -21.15
N TRP A 215 1.12 -15.16 -20.20
CA TRP A 215 1.56 -15.21 -18.81
C TRP A 215 2.39 -16.45 -18.46
N GLY A 216 2.31 -17.53 -19.22
CA GLY A 216 3.01 -18.79 -18.92
C GLY A 216 4.53 -18.69 -18.92
N PHE A 217 5.10 -17.73 -19.66
CA PHE A 217 6.53 -17.42 -19.62
C PHE A 217 6.95 -16.56 -18.41
N HIS A 218 5.99 -15.95 -17.74
CA HIS A 218 6.23 -14.94 -16.70
C HIS A 218 5.79 -15.39 -15.32
N VAL A 219 4.79 -16.26 -15.24
CA VAL A 219 4.21 -16.73 -13.99
C VAL A 219 4.60 -18.19 -13.78
N THR A 220 5.24 -18.45 -12.64
CA THR A 220 5.39 -19.81 -12.12
C THR A 220 4.45 -19.97 -10.95
N ALA A 221 3.50 -20.89 -11.06
CA ALA A 221 2.61 -21.27 -9.98
C ALA A 221 2.86 -22.72 -9.60
N ILE A 222 2.96 -22.99 -8.29
CA ILE A 222 3.01 -24.35 -7.75
C ILE A 222 1.67 -24.58 -7.08
N ASN A 223 0.93 -25.59 -7.51
CA ASN A 223 -0.18 -26.10 -6.72
C ASN A 223 0.41 -26.99 -5.60
N PRO A 224 0.37 -26.56 -4.33
CA PRO A 224 0.90 -27.37 -3.23
C PRO A 224 0.08 -28.66 -3.02
N GLU A 225 -1.13 -28.73 -3.56
CA GLU A 225 -2.04 -29.88 -3.48
C GLU A 225 -2.42 -30.32 -4.90
N PRO A 226 -1.50 -30.93 -5.68
CA PRO A 226 -1.72 -31.23 -7.10
C PRO A 226 -2.87 -32.21 -7.36
N ASN A 227 -3.30 -32.95 -6.34
CA ASN A 227 -4.40 -33.90 -6.41
C ASN A 227 -5.77 -33.30 -6.06
N ASP A 228 -5.80 -32.12 -5.44
CA ASP A 228 -7.01 -31.34 -5.18
C ASP A 228 -7.11 -30.24 -6.24
N ILE A 229 -7.68 -30.60 -7.39
CA ILE A 229 -8.05 -29.60 -8.40
C ILE A 229 -9.30 -28.91 -7.87
N PRO A 230 -9.28 -27.59 -7.55
CA PRO A 230 -10.44 -26.92 -7.03
C PRO A 230 -11.59 -27.03 -8.03
N ALA A 231 -12.79 -27.38 -7.55
CA ALA A 231 -14.02 -27.52 -8.35
C ALA A 231 -14.42 -26.24 -9.14
N ALA A 232 -13.70 -25.13 -8.98
CA ALA A 232 -13.93 -23.88 -9.69
C ALA A 232 -13.54 -23.90 -11.19
N LEU A 233 -12.84 -24.92 -11.68
CA LEU A 233 -12.68 -25.10 -13.14
C LEU A 233 -13.99 -25.52 -13.84
N THR A 234 -15.03 -25.91 -13.09
CA THR A 234 -16.33 -26.29 -13.62
C THR A 234 -17.48 -25.36 -13.23
N ASN A 235 -17.27 -24.35 -12.37
CA ASN A 235 -18.37 -23.47 -11.96
C ASN A 235 -17.98 -21.99 -11.83
N ARG A 236 -18.73 -21.14 -12.54
CA ARG A 236 -18.56 -19.69 -12.75
C ARG A 236 -18.97 -18.86 -11.51
N GLN A 237 -18.26 -18.99 -10.40
CA GLN A 237 -18.36 -18.03 -9.29
C GLN A 237 -16.99 -17.71 -8.68
N PRO A 238 -16.73 -16.45 -8.27
CA PRO A 238 -15.55 -16.13 -7.49
C PRO A 238 -15.63 -16.83 -6.13
N LEU A 239 -14.55 -17.52 -5.76
CA LEU A 239 -14.43 -18.19 -4.47
C LEU A 239 -14.63 -17.18 -3.32
N PRO A 240 -15.40 -17.52 -2.26
CA PRO A 240 -15.27 -16.81 -0.99
C PRO A 240 -13.87 -17.15 -0.44
N ALA A 241 -13.06 -16.11 -0.24
CA ALA A 241 -11.62 -16.24 0.02
C ALA A 241 -11.25 -17.33 1.04
N PRO A 242 -10.59 -18.42 0.62
CA PRO A 242 -9.59 -19.07 1.45
C PRO A 242 -8.24 -18.37 1.20
N GLN A 243 -7.32 -18.47 2.16
CA GLN A 243 -5.96 -17.94 2.03
C GLN A 243 -5.20 -18.67 0.90
N VAL A 244 -5.38 -18.25 -0.35
CA VAL A 244 -4.55 -18.71 -1.46
C VAL A 244 -3.19 -18.03 -1.31
N GLN A 245 -2.20 -18.76 -0.79
CA GLN A 245 -0.81 -18.35 -0.83
C GLN A 245 -0.30 -18.46 -2.26
N TYR A 246 -0.24 -17.34 -2.97
CA TYR A 246 0.51 -17.24 -4.20
C TYR A 246 2.01 -17.12 -3.86
N HIS A 247 2.81 -18.10 -4.27
CA HIS A 247 4.27 -18.04 -4.17
C HIS A 247 4.84 -17.04 -5.18
N VAL A 248 5.85 -16.32 -4.70
CA VAL A 248 6.38 -15.04 -5.20
C VAL A 248 7.26 -15.20 -6.45
N LEU A 249 7.19 -14.22 -7.36
CA LEU A 249 8.23 -13.90 -8.34
C LEU A 249 9.55 -13.61 -7.62
N LEU A 250 10.44 -14.59 -7.55
CA LEU A 250 11.86 -14.34 -7.27
C LEU A 250 12.54 -14.00 -8.58
N ALA A 251 12.89 -12.73 -8.79
CA ALA A 251 13.96 -12.40 -9.72
C ALA A 251 15.22 -13.11 -9.19
N ARG A 252 15.68 -14.15 -9.89
CA ARG A 252 16.99 -14.73 -9.64
C ARG A 252 18.03 -13.63 -9.89
N GLU A 253 18.89 -13.36 -8.91
CA GLU A 253 20.15 -12.67 -9.19
C GLU A 253 20.93 -13.61 -10.10
N GLU A 254 21.07 -13.24 -11.38
CA GLU A 254 22.12 -13.83 -12.22
C GLU A 254 23.45 -13.31 -11.67
N GLU A 255 24.15 -14.20 -10.97
CA GLU A 255 25.53 -14.01 -10.59
C GLU A 255 26.37 -13.98 -11.88
N ASN A 256 26.83 -12.78 -12.26
CA ASN A 256 27.72 -12.58 -13.41
C ASN A 256 28.91 -13.56 -13.31
N ARG A 257 29.07 -14.39 -14.33
CA ARG A 257 30.36 -15.02 -14.66
C ARG A 257 31.25 -14.04 -15.40
#